data_AF-A0A6B2DJH0-F1
#
_entry.id   AF-A0A6B2DJH0-F1
#
_cell.length_a   1.000
_cell.length_b   1.000
_cell.length_c   1.000
_cell.angle_alpha   90.00
_cell.angle_beta   90.00
_cell.angle_gamma   90.00
#
_symmetry.space_group_name_H-M   'P 1'
#
loop_
_entity.id
_entity.type
_entity.pdbx_description
1 polymer ?
#
loop_
_entity_poly.entity_id
_entity_poly.type
_entity_poly.pdbx_seq_one_letter_code
_entity_poly.pdbx_strand_id
1 'polypeptide(L)'
;LELAARAQWRAYRRHPWLAPILLNSLVRPPVLAAGLRLLDWSLRALAGTGLRRRVKLQVVMTLNGWVGGLAVSNAFEVQAEQDTGITGDQRLAADMALLTGYLESGRFPVLAEVMTGVEDVGIDEAFEFGLRRQLDGIAVLLGEHQSL
;
A
#
# COMPACT_ATOMS: atom_id res chain seq x y z
N LEU A 1 -0.02 11.79 10.17
CA LEU A 1 -0.23 10.46 9.54
C LEU A 1 0.48 10.36 8.20
N GLU A 2 0.23 11.28 7.27
CA GLU A 2 0.88 11.31 5.95
C GLU A 2 2.42 11.19 6.01
N LEU A 3 3.07 12.04 6.82
CA LEU A 3 4.53 12.03 6.97
C LEU A 3 5.06 10.67 7.47
N ALA A 4 4.32 9.99 8.35
CA ALA A 4 4.68 8.66 8.85
C ALA A 4 4.57 7.60 7.73
N ALA A 5 3.48 7.62 6.95
CA ALA A 5 3.31 6.74 5.80
C ALA A 5 4.41 6.94 4.74
N ARG A 6 4.75 8.20 4.41
CA ARG A 6 5.85 8.53 3.49
C ARG A 6 7.21 8.09 4.02
N ALA A 7 7.44 8.18 5.32
CA ALA A 7 8.68 7.69 5.93
C ALA A 7 8.76 6.16 5.87
N GLN A 8 7.65 5.46 6.14
CA GLN A 8 7.55 4.01 6.02
C GLN A 8 7.80 3.55 4.58
N TRP A 9 7.16 4.19 3.60
CA TRP A 9 7.34 3.89 2.18
C TRP A 9 8.79 4.03 1.73
N ARG A 10 9.43 5.17 2.07
CA ARG A 10 10.85 5.39 1.75
C ARG A 10 11.76 4.33 2.37
N ALA A 11 11.48 3.90 3.60
CA ALA A 11 12.26 2.84 4.25
C ALA A 11 12.12 1.50 3.51
N TYR A 12 10.91 1.13 3.10
CA TYR A 12 10.68 -0.08 2.31
C TYR A 12 11.27 -0.01 0.91
N ARG A 13 11.18 1.13 0.23
CA ARG A 13 11.82 1.31 -1.09
C ARG A 13 13.33 1.20 -1.03
N ARG A 14 13.95 1.72 0.03
CA ARG A 14 15.40 1.58 0.26
C ARG A 14 15.80 0.16 0.67
N HIS A 15 14.91 -0.58 1.33
CA HIS A 15 15.17 -1.92 1.85
C HIS A 15 13.98 -2.86 1.55
N PRO A 16 13.85 -3.38 0.32
CA PRO A 16 12.69 -4.16 -0.12
C PRO A 16 12.42 -5.40 0.76
N TRP A 17 13.47 -6.03 1.29
CA TRP A 17 13.39 -7.17 2.20
C TRP A 17 12.67 -6.90 3.52
N LEU A 18 12.51 -5.63 3.92
CA LEU A 18 11.99 -5.27 5.25
C LEU A 18 10.47 -5.46 5.35
N ALA A 19 9.73 -5.17 4.28
CA ALA A 19 8.27 -5.25 4.31
C ALA A 19 7.75 -6.69 4.53
N PRO A 20 8.27 -7.72 3.85
CA PRO A 20 7.88 -9.11 4.11
C PRO A 20 8.09 -9.56 5.56
N ILE A 21 9.15 -9.09 6.23
CA ILE A 21 9.42 -9.41 7.63
C ILE A 21 8.41 -8.74 8.55
N LEU A 22 8.21 -7.42 8.37
CA LEU A 22 7.36 -6.62 9.24
C LEU A 22 5.86 -6.89 9.04
N LEU A 23 5.45 -7.27 7.82
CA LEU A 23 4.05 -7.53 7.47
C LEU A 23 3.67 -9.01 7.46
N ASN A 24 4.55 -9.93 7.86
CA ASN A 24 4.18 -11.33 8.08
C ASN A 24 2.96 -11.48 9.03
N SER A 25 2.77 -10.53 9.95
CA SER A 25 1.48 -10.34 10.63
C SER A 25 1.20 -8.87 10.88
N LEU A 26 0.19 -8.31 10.21
CA LEU A 26 -0.23 -6.93 10.44
C LEU A 26 -0.79 -6.71 11.86
N VAL A 27 -1.43 -7.74 12.42
CA VAL A 27 -2.08 -7.67 13.74
C VAL A 27 -1.10 -7.98 14.88
N ARG A 28 -0.03 -8.74 14.59
CA ARG A 28 1.00 -9.13 15.56
C ARG A 28 2.39 -8.95 14.95
N PRO A 29 2.77 -7.71 14.58
CA PRO A 29 4.04 -7.48 13.92
C PRO A 29 5.20 -7.81 14.88
N PRO A 30 6.36 -8.23 14.34
CA PRO A 30 7.57 -8.36 15.14
C PRO A 30 7.89 -7.07 15.90
N VAL A 31 8.34 -7.20 17.14
CA VAL A 31 8.69 -6.04 17.97
C VAL A 31 10.06 -5.52 17.55
N LEU A 32 10.08 -4.52 16.67
CA LEU A 32 11.28 -3.80 16.27
C LEU A 32 11.22 -2.35 16.75
N ALA A 33 12.34 -1.81 17.23
CA ALA A 33 12.42 -0.44 17.75
C ALA A 33 11.93 0.61 16.74
N ALA A 34 12.30 0.45 15.46
CA ALA A 34 11.83 1.34 14.39
C ALA A 34 10.31 1.25 14.17
N GLY A 35 9.74 0.05 14.25
CA GLY A 35 8.29 -0.18 14.13
C GLY A 35 7.52 0.42 15.31
N LEU A 36 8.01 0.23 16.54
CA LEU A 36 7.43 0.86 17.73
C LEU A 36 7.46 2.39 17.65
N ARG A 37 8.57 2.97 17.19
CA ARG A 37 8.70 4.42 16.99
C ARG A 37 7.71 4.95 15.96
N LEU A 38 7.53 4.23 14.84
CA LEU A 38 6.55 4.61 13.81
C LEU A 38 5.12 4.53 14.35
N LEU A 39 4.79 3.46 15.09
CA LEU A 39 3.48 3.28 15.71
C LEU A 39 3.19 4.39 16.73
N ASP A 40 4.12 4.67 17.65
CA ASP A 40 3.98 5.74 18.65
C ASP A 40 3.77 7.10 17.98
N TRP A 41 4.58 7.42 16.96
CA TRP A 41 4.45 8.67 16.23
C TRP A 41 3.10 8.81 15.51
N SER A 42 2.63 7.75 14.85
CA SER A 42 1.31 7.74 14.19
C SER A 42 0.17 7.88 15.19
N LEU A 43 0.27 7.25 16.37
CA LEU A 43 -0.73 7.40 17.43
C LEU A 43 -0.73 8.79 18.06
N ARG A 44 0.44 9.44 18.19
CA ARG A 44 0.53 10.85 18.61
C ARG A 44 -0.20 11.78 17.66
N ALA A 45 -0.16 11.51 16.35
CA ALA A 45 -0.92 12.30 15.37
C ALA A 45 -2.44 12.18 15.53
N LEU A 46 -2.91 11.14 16.24
CA LEU A 46 -4.32 10.94 16.61
C LEU A 46 -4.59 11.32 18.08
N ALA A 47 -3.60 11.82 18.81
CA ALA A 47 -3.82 12.32 20.17
C ALA A 47 -4.75 13.54 20.13
N GLY A 48 -5.60 13.69 21.15
CA GLY A 48 -6.58 14.79 21.20
C GLY A 48 -7.80 14.63 20.29
N THR A 49 -7.81 13.67 19.36
CA THR A 49 -9.05 13.34 18.62
C THR A 49 -10.05 12.60 19.51
N GLY A 50 -11.35 12.79 19.26
CA GLY A 50 -12.46 12.11 19.96
C GLY A 50 -12.56 10.61 19.69
N LEU A 51 -11.68 10.04 18.87
CA LEU A 51 -11.70 8.62 18.54
C LEU A 51 -11.44 7.76 19.78
N ARG A 52 -12.14 6.63 19.88
CA ARG A 52 -11.85 5.58 20.89
C ARG A 52 -10.45 4.99 20.66
N ARG A 53 -9.77 4.57 21.73
CA ARG A 53 -8.40 3.99 21.68
C ARG A 53 -8.26 2.88 20.64
N ARG A 54 -9.24 1.97 20.58
CA ARG A 54 -9.27 0.88 19.60
C ARG A 54 -9.33 1.38 18.16
N VAL A 55 -10.12 2.43 17.90
CA VAL A 55 -10.25 3.03 16.56
C VAL A 55 -8.94 3.70 16.14
N LYS A 56 -8.23 4.38 17.08
CA LYS A 56 -6.90 4.94 16.78
C LYS A 56 -5.91 3.88 16.33
N LEU A 57 -5.88 2.73 17.00
CA LEU A 57 -5.05 1.60 16.58
C LEU A 57 -5.46 1.06 15.20
N GLN A 58 -6.76 0.88 14.96
CA GLN A 58 -7.28 0.43 13.67
C GLN A 58 -6.89 1.38 12.54
N VAL A 59 -6.99 2.69 12.73
CA VAL A 59 -6.56 3.70 11.74
C VAL A 59 -5.07 3.53 11.38
N VAL A 60 -4.19 3.42 12.39
CA VAL A 60 -2.76 3.25 12.15
C VAL A 60 -2.47 1.91 11.47
N MET A 61 -3.13 0.83 11.88
CA MET A 61 -2.97 -0.49 11.27
C MET A 61 -3.42 -0.50 9.81
N THR A 62 -4.57 0.11 9.49
CA THR A 62 -5.09 0.21 8.12
C THR A 62 -4.13 0.96 7.23
N LEU A 63 -3.61 2.10 7.69
CA LEU A 63 -2.65 2.89 6.92
C LEU A 63 -1.33 2.12 6.71
N ASN A 64 -0.78 1.55 7.77
CA ASN A 64 0.45 0.75 7.68
C ASN A 64 0.28 -0.50 6.80
N GLY A 65 -0.90 -1.12 6.84
CA GLY A 65 -1.24 -2.29 6.02
C GLY A 65 -1.29 -1.94 4.54
N TRP A 66 -1.88 -0.81 4.17
CA TRP A 66 -1.83 -0.29 2.80
C TRP A 66 -0.39 -0.09 2.30
N VAL A 67 0.41 0.67 3.04
CA VAL A 67 1.80 0.97 2.66
C VAL A 67 2.64 -0.30 2.59
N GLY A 68 2.50 -1.18 3.57
CA GLY A 68 3.27 -2.42 3.60
C GLY A 68 2.80 -3.43 2.55
N GLY A 69 1.52 -3.46 2.18
CA GLY A 69 1.01 -4.33 1.10
C GLY A 69 1.66 -4.01 -0.26
N LEU A 70 1.69 -2.73 -0.63
CA LEU A 70 2.43 -2.28 -1.82
C LEU A 70 3.92 -2.64 -1.73
N ALA A 71 4.52 -2.42 -0.56
CA ALA A 71 5.94 -2.72 -0.37
C ALA A 71 6.27 -4.22 -0.44
N VAL A 72 5.40 -5.10 0.04
CA VAL A 72 5.54 -6.56 -0.11
C VAL A 72 5.43 -6.94 -1.59
N SER A 73 4.50 -6.34 -2.33
CA SER A 73 4.41 -6.55 -3.79
C SER A 73 5.72 -6.16 -4.50
N ASN A 74 6.27 -4.98 -4.20
CA ASN A 74 7.58 -4.55 -4.70
C ASN A 74 8.70 -5.52 -4.34
N ALA A 75 8.69 -6.03 -3.11
CA ALA A 75 9.72 -6.96 -2.64
C ALA A 75 9.71 -8.27 -3.44
N PHE A 76 8.51 -8.77 -3.77
CA PHE A 76 8.38 -9.95 -4.63
C PHE A 76 8.85 -9.70 -6.06
N GLU A 77 8.56 -8.53 -6.63
CA GLU A 77 9.08 -8.17 -7.96
C GLU A 77 10.61 -8.10 -7.99
N VAL A 78 11.21 -7.42 -7.01
CA VAL A 78 12.67 -7.34 -6.88
C VAL A 78 13.30 -8.72 -6.69
N GLN A 79 12.68 -9.58 -5.88
CA GLN A 79 13.17 -10.94 -5.67
C GLN A 79 13.06 -11.79 -6.95
N ALA A 80 11.93 -11.71 -7.66
CA ALA A 80 11.72 -12.45 -8.90
C ALA A 80 12.73 -12.06 -9.98
N GLU A 81 13.04 -10.77 -10.12
CA GLU A 81 14.07 -10.29 -11.05
C GLU A 81 15.46 -10.81 -10.65
N GLN A 82 15.79 -10.83 -9.35
CA GLN A 82 17.05 -11.38 -8.86
C GLN A 82 17.19 -12.89 -9.11
N ASP A 83 16.11 -13.65 -8.94
CA ASP A 83 16.12 -15.10 -9.08
C ASP A 83 16.09 -15.57 -10.53
N THR A 84 15.43 -14.82 -11.42
CA THR A 84 15.19 -15.22 -12.82
C THR A 84 15.97 -14.43 -13.86
N GLY A 85 16.41 -13.21 -13.52
CA GLY A 85 16.99 -12.25 -14.46
C GLY A 85 15.97 -11.57 -15.37
N ILE A 86 14.66 -11.85 -15.22
CA ILE A 86 13.60 -11.23 -16.02
C ILE A 86 13.18 -9.93 -15.34
N THR A 87 13.28 -8.81 -16.06
CA THR A 87 12.90 -7.50 -15.51
C THR A 87 11.39 -7.32 -15.44
N GLY A 88 10.95 -6.35 -14.61
CA GLY A 88 9.53 -5.96 -14.54
C GLY A 88 8.93 -5.65 -15.91
N ASP A 89 9.62 -4.86 -16.74
CA ASP A 89 9.16 -4.47 -18.08
C ASP A 89 9.03 -5.66 -19.04
N GLN A 90 9.97 -6.61 -18.97
CA GLN A 90 9.93 -7.83 -19.80
C GLN A 90 8.73 -8.70 -19.44
N ARG A 91 8.48 -8.87 -18.13
CA ARG A 91 7.31 -9.58 -17.63
C ARG A 91 6.02 -8.87 -18.03
N LEU A 92 5.95 -7.55 -17.84
CA LEU A 92 4.78 -6.75 -18.20
C LEU A 92 4.46 -6.90 -19.70
N ALA A 93 5.46 -6.83 -20.58
CA ALA A 93 5.26 -7.01 -22.02
C ALA A 93 4.66 -8.38 -22.36
N ALA A 94 5.13 -9.45 -21.69
CA ALA A 94 4.58 -10.80 -21.87
C ALA A 94 3.15 -10.92 -21.32
N ASP A 95 2.90 -10.37 -20.13
CA ASP A 95 1.59 -10.39 -19.47
C ASP A 95 0.56 -9.59 -20.26
N MET A 96 0.94 -8.46 -20.85
CA MET A 96 0.06 -7.62 -21.67
C MET A 96 -0.40 -8.34 -22.94
N ALA A 97 0.47 -9.10 -23.60
CA ALA A 97 0.09 -9.91 -24.77
C ALA A 97 -0.97 -10.97 -24.41
N LEU A 98 -0.82 -11.62 -23.25
CA LEU A 98 -1.82 -12.56 -22.73
C LEU A 98 -3.12 -11.84 -22.38
N LEU A 99 -3.03 -10.69 -21.71
CA LEU A 99 -4.18 -9.89 -21.30
C LEU A 99 -5.01 -9.46 -22.51
N THR A 100 -4.39 -8.98 -23.59
CA THR A 100 -5.09 -8.60 -24.83
C THR A 100 -6.01 -9.73 -25.33
N GLY A 101 -5.51 -10.97 -25.37
CA GLY A 101 -6.33 -12.12 -25.78
C GLY A 101 -7.54 -12.37 -24.87
N TYR A 102 -7.43 -12.09 -23.56
CA TYR A 102 -8.57 -12.18 -22.64
C TYR A 102 -9.56 -11.03 -22.82
N LEU A 103 -9.08 -9.81 -23.05
CA LEU A 103 -9.93 -8.64 -23.26
C LEU A 103 -10.75 -8.76 -24.56
N GLU A 104 -10.13 -9.26 -25.63
CA GLU A 104 -10.79 -9.51 -26.92
C GLU A 104 -11.79 -10.68 -26.89
N SER A 105 -11.70 -11.55 -25.87
CA SER A 105 -12.55 -12.74 -25.78
C SER A 105 -14.02 -12.42 -25.45
N GLY A 106 -14.36 -11.17 -25.14
CA GLY A 106 -15.71 -10.74 -24.73
C GLY A 106 -16.17 -11.23 -23.35
N ARG A 107 -15.32 -11.95 -22.60
CA ARG A 107 -15.68 -12.50 -21.27
C ARG A 107 -15.54 -11.48 -20.14
N PHE A 108 -14.77 -10.42 -20.35
CA PHE A 108 -14.47 -9.39 -19.34
C PHE A 108 -14.77 -7.99 -19.87
N PRO A 109 -16.02 -7.67 -20.23
CA PRO A 109 -16.36 -6.44 -20.96
C PRO A 109 -15.99 -5.16 -20.20
N VAL A 110 -16.25 -5.10 -18.90
CA VAL A 110 -15.90 -3.92 -18.06
C VAL A 110 -14.39 -3.75 -17.95
N LEU A 111 -13.64 -4.85 -17.82
CA LEU A 111 -12.19 -4.80 -17.76
C LEU A 111 -11.61 -4.33 -19.10
N ALA A 112 -12.14 -4.82 -20.22
CA ALA A 112 -11.72 -4.40 -21.55
C ALA A 112 -11.97 -2.90 -21.77
N GLU A 113 -13.14 -2.40 -21.35
CA GLU A 113 -13.45 -0.96 -21.40
C GLU A 113 -12.44 -0.14 -20.60
N VAL A 114 -12.19 -0.51 -19.34
CA VAL A 114 -11.27 0.24 -18.47
C VAL A 114 -9.83 0.17 -18.95
N MET A 115 -9.34 -0.99 -19.39
CA MET A 115 -7.95 -1.16 -19.81
C MET A 115 -7.64 -0.51 -21.17
N THR A 116 -8.67 -0.13 -21.94
CA THR A 116 -8.47 0.51 -23.24
C THR A 116 -7.87 1.90 -23.04
N GLY A 117 -6.61 2.08 -23.47
CA GLY A 117 -5.90 3.35 -23.38
C GLY A 117 -5.36 3.71 -21.99
N VAL A 118 -5.38 2.77 -21.05
CA VAL A 118 -4.74 2.94 -19.74
C VAL A 118 -3.24 2.68 -19.87
N GLU A 119 -2.44 3.65 -19.46
CA GLU A 119 -1.00 3.52 -19.29
C GLU A 119 -0.69 2.71 -18.03
N ASP A 120 0.51 2.12 -17.99
CA ASP A 120 0.96 1.36 -16.82
C ASP A 120 1.03 2.27 -15.57
N VAL A 121 0.60 1.73 -14.43
CA VAL A 121 0.54 2.46 -13.17
C VAL A 121 1.76 2.10 -12.33
N GLY A 122 2.69 3.04 -12.25
CA GLY A 122 3.89 2.89 -11.43
C GLY A 122 3.55 2.74 -9.94
N ILE A 123 4.36 1.96 -9.22
CA ILE A 123 4.11 1.67 -7.81
C ILE A 123 4.12 2.91 -6.90
N ASP A 124 4.91 3.93 -7.24
CA ASP A 124 4.90 5.22 -6.54
C ASP A 124 3.60 6.00 -6.78
N GLU A 125 3.06 5.95 -7.99
CA GLU A 125 1.78 6.56 -8.31
C GLU A 125 0.64 5.86 -7.54
N ALA A 126 0.63 4.53 -7.53
CA ALA A 126 -0.30 3.74 -6.74
C ALA A 126 -0.21 4.10 -5.24
N PHE A 127 1.01 4.24 -4.70
CA PHE A 127 1.23 4.69 -3.33
C PHE A 127 0.62 6.07 -3.07
N GLU A 128 0.91 7.07 -3.91
CA GLU A 128 0.41 8.44 -3.73
C GLU A 128 -1.11 8.53 -3.87
N PHE A 129 -1.70 7.82 -4.83
CA PHE A 129 -3.14 7.75 -4.99
C PHE A 129 -3.81 7.12 -3.76
N GLY A 130 -3.38 5.93 -3.36
CA GLY A 130 -3.98 5.24 -2.22
C GLY A 130 -3.73 5.96 -0.90
N LEU A 131 -2.56 6.56 -0.68
CA LEU A 131 -2.30 7.36 0.51
C LEU A 131 -3.30 8.50 0.65
N ARG A 132 -3.55 9.25 -0.43
CA ARG A 132 -4.55 10.33 -0.44
C ARG A 132 -5.94 9.79 -0.09
N ARG A 133 -6.39 8.72 -0.75
CA ARG A 133 -7.71 8.11 -0.49
C ARG A 133 -7.87 7.59 0.94
N GLN A 134 -6.84 6.99 1.51
CA GLN A 134 -6.85 6.52 2.90
C GLN A 134 -6.94 7.70 3.89
N LEU A 135 -6.20 8.78 3.64
CA LEU A 135 -6.25 9.98 4.48
C LEU A 135 -7.59 10.71 4.36
N ASP A 136 -8.16 10.79 3.16
CA ASP A 136 -9.50 11.35 2.93
C ASP A 136 -10.56 10.59 3.75
N GLY A 137 -10.53 9.25 3.72
CA GLY A 137 -11.44 8.43 4.53
C GLY A 137 -11.25 8.61 6.04
N ILE A 138 -10.00 8.76 6.51
CA ILE A 138 -9.71 9.07 7.92
C ILE A 138 -10.22 10.46 8.30
N ALA A 139 -10.13 11.44 7.40
CA ALA A 139 -10.63 12.79 7.64
C ALA A 139 -12.16 12.80 7.82
N VAL A 140 -12.90 12.04 6.99
CA VAL A 140 -14.35 11.85 7.14
C VAL A 140 -14.69 11.24 8.51
N LEU A 141 -14.01 10.15 8.89
CA LEU A 141 -14.18 9.51 10.20
C LEU A 141 -13.95 10.46 11.38
N LEU A 142 -12.97 11.36 11.26
CA LEU A 142 -12.71 12.37 12.28
C LEU A 142 -13.82 13.42 12.36
N GLY A 143 -14.38 13.85 11.22
CA GLY A 143 -15.48 14.80 11.16
C GLY A 143 -16.79 14.27 11.77
N GLU A 144 -17.12 13.00 11.50
CA GLU A 144 -18.28 12.32 12.10
C GLU A 144 -18.21 12.30 13.63
N HIS A 145 -17.01 12.15 14.19
CA HIS A 145 -16.78 12.10 15.63
C HIS A 145 -16.59 13.46 16.31
N GLN A 146 -16.49 14.55 15.55
CA GLN A 146 -16.48 15.92 16.08
C GLN A 146 -17.89 16.53 16.15
N SER A 147 -18.88 15.88 15.54
CA SER A 147 -20.27 16.36 15.43
C SER A 147 -21.18 15.84 16.56
N LEU A 148 -20.60 15.20 17.58
CA LEU A 148 -21.24 14.66 18.78
C LEU A 148 -20.66 15.31 20.03
#